data_AF-A0A817F3E4-F1
#
_entry.id   AF-A0A817F3E4-F1
#
_cell.length_a   1.000
_cell.length_b   1.000
_cell.length_c   1.000
_cell.angle_alpha   90.00
_cell.angle_beta   90.00
_cell.angle_gamma   90.00
#
_symmetry.space_group_name_H-M   'P 1'
#
loop_
_entity.id
_entity.type
_entity.pdbx_description
1 polymer ?
#
loop_
_entity_poly.entity_id
_entity_poly.type
_entity_poly.pdbx_seq_one_letter_code
_entity_poly.pdbx_strand_id
1 'polypeptide(L)' 'YNFHDEDNENLALINVQAGDDATHAFWHDLDPELPLFASHADFLRRVAYLHKAHW' A
#
# COMPACT_ATOMS: atom_id res chain seq x y z
N TYR A 1 2.87 11.44 3.17
CA TYR A 1 3.27 10.76 4.41
C TYR A 1 2.99 9.28 4.27
N ASN A 2 3.77 8.42 4.92
CA ASN A 2 3.56 6.97 4.94
C ASN A 2 3.31 6.56 6.40
N PHE A 3 2.28 5.75 6.63
CA PHE A 3 2.00 5.12 7.92
C PHE A 3 2.31 3.64 7.77
N HIS A 4 3.11 3.10 8.68
CA HIS A 4 3.59 1.73 8.64
C HIS A 4 3.32 1.06 9.98
N ASP A 5 2.79 -0.15 9.94
CA ASP A 5 2.56 -1.02 11.11
C ASP A 5 3.65 -2.08 11.10
N GLU A 6 4.74 -1.83 11.83
CA GLU A 6 5.95 -2.66 11.82
C GLU A 6 5.68 -4.08 12.37
N ASP A 7 4.93 -4.16 13.47
CA ASP A 7 4.68 -5.42 14.18
C ASP A 7 3.46 -6.18 13.64
N ASN A 8 2.76 -5.59 12.66
CA ASN A 8 1.56 -6.14 12.02
C ASN A 8 0.41 -6.46 13.00
N GLU A 9 0.39 -5.80 14.15
CA GLU A 9 -0.57 -6.08 15.23
C GLU A 9 -1.91 -5.39 15.01
N ASN A 10 -1.94 -4.31 14.21
CA ASN A 10 -3.10 -3.42 14.13
C ASN A 10 -3.80 -3.51 12.77
N LEU A 11 -3.06 -3.38 11.67
CA LEU A 11 -3.65 -3.29 10.33
C LEU A 11 -4.16 -4.64 9.81
N ALA A 12 -3.56 -5.76 10.25
CA ALA A 12 -3.97 -7.11 9.84
C ALA A 12 -5.40 -7.47 10.26
N LEU A 13 -5.92 -6.84 11.30
CA LEU A 13 -7.27 -7.10 11.84
C LEU A 13 -8.34 -6.21 11.19
N ILE A 14 -7.95 -5.23 10.37
CA ILE A 14 -8.87 -4.26 9.79
C ILE A 14 -9.47 -4.83 8.50
N ASN A 15 -10.80 -4.96 8.49
CA ASN A 15 -11.53 -5.27 7.27
C ASN A 15 -11.63 -4.01 6.39
N VAL A 16 -10.98 -4.03 5.23
CA VAL A 16 -10.97 -2.92 4.28
C VAL A 16 -12.27 -2.94 3.46
N GLN A 17 -12.96 -1.80 3.40
CA GLN A 17 -14.19 -1.64 2.63
C GLN A 17 -14.08 -0.43 1.72
N ALA A 18 -14.50 -0.59 0.47
CA ALA A 18 -14.56 0.50 -0.48
C ALA A 18 -15.67 1.49 -0.07
N GLY A 19 -15.37 2.78 -0.14
CA GLY A 19 -16.38 3.84 -0.04
C GLY A 19 -17.19 3.97 -1.34
N ASP A 20 -18.07 4.97 -1.39
CA ASP A 20 -18.90 5.28 -2.55
C ASP A 20 -18.10 5.64 -3.82
N ASP A 21 -16.95 6.30 -3.67
CA ASP A 21 -16.08 6.71 -4.79
C ASP A 21 -15.05 5.64 -5.23
N ALA A 22 -15.06 4.45 -4.62
CA ALA A 22 -14.13 3.36 -4.96
C ALA A 22 -14.90 2.08 -5.29
N THR A 23 -14.50 1.39 -6.37
CA THR A 23 -15.13 0.10 -6.72
C THR A 23 -14.64 -1.05 -5.83
N HIS A 24 -13.35 -1.06 -5.48
CA HIS A 24 -12.73 -2.08 -4.64
C HIS A 24 -11.66 -1.47 -3.74
N ALA A 25 -11.48 -2.03 -2.54
CA ALA A 25 -10.41 -1.69 -1.62
C ALA A 25 -9.97 -2.95 -0.87
N PHE A 26 -8.67 -3.23 -0.88
CA PHE A 26 -8.06 -4.41 -0.26
C PHE A 26 -6.57 -4.16 -0.03
N TRP A 27 -5.94 -4.99 0.80
CA TRP A 27 -4.49 -5.06 0.94
C TRP A 27 -3.90 -5.81 -0.25
N HIS A 28 -2.84 -5.27 -0.85
CA HIS A 28 -2.15 -5.87 -2.00
C HIS A 28 -0.64 -5.81 -1.76
N ASP A 29 0.04 -6.90 -2.10
CA ASP A 29 1.50 -6.96 -2.02
C ASP A 29 2.12 -5.93 -2.96
N LEU A 30 3.23 -5.34 -2.54
CA LEU A 30 3.91 -4.34 -3.35
C LEU A 30 4.72 -5.01 -4.47
N ASP A 31 4.55 -4.53 -5.70
CA ASP A 31 5.25 -5.00 -6.88
C ASP A 31 5.51 -3.81 -7.84
N PRO A 32 6.73 -3.66 -8.43
CA PRO A 32 7.05 -2.57 -9.36
C PRO A 32 6.27 -2.57 -10.66
N GLU A 33 5.74 -3.71 -11.06
CA GLU A 33 4.97 -3.88 -12.30
C GLU A 33 3.51 -3.47 -12.12
N LEU A 34 3.08 -3.10 -10.90
CA LEU A 34 1.71 -2.67 -10.65
C LEU A 34 1.34 -1.43 -11.49
N PRO A 35 0.28 -1.49 -12.31
CA PRO A 35 -0.19 -0.37 -13.11
C PRO A 35 -0.96 0.61 -12.22
N LEU A 36 -0.24 1.47 -11.51
CA LEU A 36 -0.82 2.45 -10.61
C LEU A 36 -1.08 3.78 -11.30
N PHE A 37 -2.15 4.46 -10.87
CA PHE A 37 -2.52 5.76 -11.42
C PHE A 37 -1.45 6.83 -11.17
N ALA A 38 -1.20 7.67 -12.19
CA ALA A 38 -0.29 8.82 -12.11
C ALA A 38 1.09 8.46 -11.53
N SER A 39 1.53 9.16 -10.48
CA SER A 39 2.86 8.99 -9.88
C SER A 39 2.86 8.08 -8.65
N HIS A 40 1.79 7.30 -8.42
CA HIS A 40 1.70 6.47 -7.21
C HIS A 40 2.81 5.40 -7.15
N ALA A 41 3.26 4.87 -8.28
CA ALA A 41 4.41 3.96 -8.33
C ALA A 41 5.70 4.62 -7.79
N ASP A 42 5.95 5.89 -8.09
CA ASP A 42 7.12 6.60 -7.56
C ASP A 42 7.06 6.79 -6.04
N PHE A 43 5.85 6.98 -5.49
CA PHE A 43 5.67 7.12 -4.04
C PHE A 43 5.92 5.79 -3.35
N LEU A 44 5.34 4.69 -3.86
CA LEU A 44 5.54 3.37 -3.29
C LEU A 44 6.99 2.90 -3.42
N ARG A 45 7.69 3.25 -4.51
CA ARG A 45 9.13 2.99 -4.65
C ARG A 45 9.92 3.61 -3.49
N ARG A 46 9.65 4.87 -3.16
CA ARG A 46 10.32 5.56 -2.05
C ARG A 46 10.00 4.92 -0.70
N VAL A 47 8.76 4.43 -0.51
CA VAL A 47 8.34 3.71 0.69
C VAL A 47 9.02 2.35 0.81
N ALA A 48 9.15 1.61 -0.29
CA ALA A 48 9.86 0.33 -0.31
C ALA A 48 11.33 0.52 0.10
N TYR A 49 12.01 1.51 -0.48
CA TYR A 49 13.39 1.85 -0.08
C TYR A 49 13.49 2.31 1.38
N LEU A 50 12.52 3.07 1.88
CA LEU A 50 12.50 3.52 3.28
C LEU A 50 12.48 2.35 4.26
N HIS A 51 11.67 1.33 3.97
CA HIS A 51 11.49 0.15 4.82
C HIS A 51 12.36 -1.05 4.44
N LYS A 52 13.27 -0.88 3.47
CA LYS A 52 14.11 -1.95 2.91
C LYS A 52 13.28 -3.16 2.43
N ALA A 53 12.09 -2.88 1.91
CA ALA A 53 11.18 -3.89 1.37
C ALA A 53 11.53 -4.22 -0.10
N HIS A 54 10.90 -5.27 -0.62
CA HIS A 54 10.97 -5.61 -2.03
C HIS A 54 10.45 -4.44 -2.90
N TRP A 55 11.21 -4.15 -3.95
CA TRP A 55 10.82 -3.34 -5.09
C TRP A 55 11.27 -4.11 -6.31
#